data_AF-A0A2K8KPB3-F1
#
_entry.id   AF-A0A2K8KPB3-F1
#
_cell.length_a   1.000
_cell.length_b   1.000
_cell.length_c   1.000
_cell.angle_alpha   90.00
_cell.angle_beta   90.00
_cell.angle_gamma   90.00
#
_symmetry.space_group_name_H-M   'P 1'
#
loop_
_entity.id
_entity.type
_entity.pdbx_description
1 polymer ?
#
loop_
_entity_poly.entity_id
_entity_poly.type
_entity_poly.pdbx_seq_one_letter_code
_entity_poly.pdbx_strand_id
1 'polypeptide(L)'
;MKRIPLAYKSVDITTSSHALEPNGGNLTILLSELFLVTRGKLILFEPSYETISDEGKARMDKLGYIKGMHEVVRSLGGRVVEFKRMPTIANSLNPTACFIIDPPIINETKHVLNADIFMLPGTSLLLEKHEGFFVSKESGLAFPVLKSIPVLKTDNAVLATAL
;
A
#
# COMPACT_ATOMS: atom_id res chain seq x y z
N MET A 1 -11.59 5.28 -0.80
CA MET A 1 -10.71 4.29 -1.50
C MET A 1 -9.35 4.26 -0.77
N LYS A 2 -8.66 3.12 -0.66
CA LYS A 2 -7.40 3.01 0.10
C LYS A 2 -6.26 3.69 -0.67
N ARG A 3 -5.70 4.77 -0.13
CA ARG A 3 -4.68 5.63 -0.77
C ARG A 3 -3.58 6.01 0.20
N ILE A 4 -2.34 6.09 -0.29
CA ILE A 4 -1.16 6.48 0.44
C ILE A 4 -0.83 7.93 0.05
N PRO A 5 -0.65 8.85 1.02
CA PRO A 5 -0.36 10.26 0.76
C PRO A 5 1.12 10.51 0.43
N LEU A 6 1.74 9.64 -0.38
CA LEU A 6 3.15 9.73 -0.75
C LEU A 6 3.28 9.86 -2.27
N ALA A 7 4.36 10.51 -2.70
CA ALA A 7 4.67 10.63 -4.11
C ALA A 7 4.91 9.26 -4.76
N TYR A 8 4.63 9.18 -6.05
CA TYR A 8 4.90 7.97 -6.81
C TYR A 8 6.40 7.65 -6.78
N LYS A 9 6.72 6.38 -6.60
CA LYS A 9 8.09 5.85 -6.57
C LYS A 9 9.00 6.62 -5.58
N SER A 10 8.44 7.10 -4.48
CA SER A 10 9.18 7.81 -3.42
C SER A 10 9.82 6.87 -2.39
N VAL A 11 9.34 5.63 -2.28
CA VAL A 11 9.82 4.65 -1.31
C VAL A 11 10.69 3.60 -2.00
N ASP A 12 11.97 3.48 -1.63
CA ASP A 12 12.87 2.46 -2.18
C ASP A 12 12.38 1.03 -1.92
N ILE A 13 12.02 0.76 -0.67
CA ILE A 13 11.57 -0.56 -0.22
C ILE A 13 10.33 -0.37 0.64
N THR A 14 9.25 -1.01 0.22
CA THR A 14 8.03 -1.09 1.01
C THR A 14 7.93 -2.49 1.60
N THR A 15 7.59 -2.58 2.88
CA THR A 15 7.35 -3.87 3.53
C THR A 15 6.05 -3.90 4.30
N SER A 16 5.47 -5.09 4.41
CA SER A 16 4.32 -5.40 5.24
C SER A 16 4.53 -6.76 5.89
N SER A 17 4.01 -6.93 7.10
CA SER A 17 3.96 -8.21 7.79
C SER A 17 2.57 -8.44 8.36
N HIS A 18 1.88 -9.45 7.84
CA HIS A 18 0.53 -9.87 8.24
C HIS A 18 -0.54 -8.75 8.17
N ALA A 19 -0.26 -7.65 7.45
CA ALA A 19 -1.17 -6.50 7.41
C ALA A 19 -2.13 -6.58 6.21
N LEU A 20 -1.72 -7.25 5.13
CA LEU A 20 -2.61 -7.45 3.98
C LEU A 20 -3.55 -8.62 4.23
N GLU A 21 -3.09 -9.67 4.92
CA GLU A 21 -3.82 -10.89 5.30
C GLU A 21 -5.33 -10.70 5.50
N PRO A 22 -5.84 -9.85 6.42
CA PRO A 22 -7.28 -9.76 6.72
C PRO A 22 -8.12 -9.00 5.67
N ASN A 23 -7.54 -8.59 4.54
CA ASN A 23 -8.17 -7.70 3.56
C ASN A 23 -8.62 -8.43 2.30
N GLY A 24 -9.21 -9.63 2.43
CA GLY A 24 -9.78 -10.36 1.30
C GLY A 24 -10.70 -9.50 0.43
N GLY A 25 -10.69 -9.79 -0.88
CA GLY A 25 -11.41 -9.00 -1.89
C GLY A 25 -10.77 -7.65 -2.24
N ASN A 26 -9.80 -7.15 -1.47
CA ASN A 26 -9.16 -5.85 -1.70
C ASN A 26 -7.72 -5.93 -2.20
N LEU A 27 -7.19 -7.13 -2.46
CA LEU A 27 -5.77 -7.32 -2.79
C LEU A 27 -5.34 -6.50 -4.01
N THR A 28 -6.14 -6.47 -5.07
CA THR A 28 -5.84 -5.67 -6.27
C THR A 28 -5.71 -4.18 -5.94
N ILE A 29 -6.64 -3.62 -5.16
CA ILE A 29 -6.61 -2.20 -4.77
C ILE A 29 -5.37 -1.90 -3.91
N LEU A 30 -5.05 -2.79 -2.97
CA LEU A 30 -3.90 -2.67 -2.09
C LEU A 30 -2.58 -2.72 -2.87
N LEU A 31 -2.40 -3.71 -3.75
CA LEU A 31 -1.18 -3.86 -4.54
C LEU A 31 -1.02 -2.72 -5.54
N SER A 32 -2.10 -2.25 -6.18
CA SER A 32 -2.02 -1.07 -7.05
C SER A 32 -1.46 0.15 -6.32
N GLU A 33 -1.93 0.41 -5.10
CA GLU A 33 -1.45 1.54 -4.31
C GLU A 33 0.00 1.35 -3.84
N LEU A 34 0.35 0.14 -3.38
CA LEU A 34 1.73 -0.18 -2.99
C LEU A 34 2.70 -0.05 -4.17
N PHE A 35 2.28 -0.45 -5.37
CA PHE A 35 3.08 -0.32 -6.60
C PHE A 35 3.28 1.14 -7.02
N LEU A 36 2.32 2.02 -6.78
CA LEU A 36 2.46 3.44 -7.07
C LEU A 36 3.59 4.06 -6.25
N VAL A 37 3.64 3.79 -4.94
CA VAL A 37 4.62 4.43 -4.05
C VAL A 37 5.99 3.73 -4.04
N THR A 38 6.04 2.43 -4.36
CA THR A 38 7.27 1.63 -4.29
C THR A 38 8.12 1.76 -5.56
N ARG A 39 9.36 2.23 -5.39
CA ARG A 39 10.40 2.35 -6.42
C ARG A 39 11.14 1.05 -6.68
N GLY A 40 11.73 0.47 -5.64
CA GLY A 40 12.60 -0.69 -5.74
C GLY A 40 11.84 -1.98 -5.52
N LYS A 41 11.74 -2.44 -4.27
CA LYS A 41 11.15 -3.74 -3.93
C LYS A 41 9.94 -3.59 -3.02
N LEU A 42 8.90 -4.36 -3.29
CA LEU A 42 7.81 -4.61 -2.35
C LEU A 42 8.04 -5.98 -1.71
N ILE A 43 8.22 -6.01 -0.39
CA ILE A 43 8.54 -7.22 0.38
C ILE A 43 7.41 -7.52 1.36
N LEU A 44 6.60 -8.53 1.07
CA LEU A 44 5.40 -8.87 1.84
C LEU A 44 5.61 -10.17 2.61
N PHE A 45 5.36 -10.14 3.91
CA PHE A 45 5.33 -11.31 4.77
C PHE A 45 3.88 -11.64 5.09
N GLU A 46 3.28 -12.53 4.30
CA GLU A 46 1.84 -12.85 4.39
C GLU A 46 1.66 -14.38 4.22
N PRO A 47 0.58 -14.96 4.76
CA PRO A 47 0.23 -16.35 4.46
C PRO A 47 -0.09 -16.54 2.98
N SER A 48 0.20 -17.72 2.44
CA SER A 48 -0.08 -18.05 1.02
C SER A 48 -1.17 -19.10 0.92
N TYR A 49 -2.35 -18.68 0.45
CA TYR A 49 -3.51 -19.55 0.24
C TYR A 49 -3.20 -20.72 -0.72
N GLU A 50 -2.40 -20.46 -1.75
CA GLU A 50 -2.06 -21.43 -2.80
C GLU A 50 -1.16 -22.55 -2.29
N THR A 51 -0.45 -22.34 -1.17
CA THR A 51 0.59 -23.23 -0.70
C THR A 51 0.36 -23.76 0.73
N ILE A 52 -0.78 -23.42 1.35
CA ILE A 52 -1.15 -23.89 2.69
C ILE A 52 -1.96 -25.20 2.65
N SER A 53 -2.07 -25.89 3.79
CA SER A 53 -2.91 -27.09 3.96
C SER A 53 -4.39 -26.79 3.76
N ASP A 54 -5.21 -27.82 3.53
CA ASP A 54 -6.65 -27.64 3.33
C ASP A 54 -7.36 -27.09 4.59
N GLU A 55 -6.91 -27.48 5.78
CA GLU A 55 -7.37 -26.89 7.04
C GLU A 55 -6.99 -25.38 7.11
N GLY A 56 -5.78 -25.05 6.67
CA GLY A 56 -5.34 -23.66 6.54
C GLY A 56 -6.19 -22.86 5.56
N LYS A 57 -6.50 -23.43 4.37
CA LYS A 57 -7.39 -22.80 3.39
C LYS A 57 -8.78 -22.54 3.97
N ALA A 58 -9.37 -23.53 4.64
CA ALA A 58 -10.68 -23.39 5.29
C ALA A 58 -10.66 -22.28 6.36
N ARG A 59 -9.55 -22.15 7.10
CA ARG A 59 -9.36 -21.02 8.02
C ARG A 59 -9.25 -19.68 7.29
N MET A 60 -8.44 -19.59 6.24
CA MET A 60 -8.27 -18.39 5.43
C MET A 60 -9.59 -17.95 4.78
N ASP A 61 -10.41 -18.90 4.34
CA ASP A 61 -11.76 -18.67 3.81
C ASP A 61 -12.67 -18.07 4.89
N LYS A 62 -12.71 -18.69 6.05
CA LYS A 62 -13.52 -18.24 7.19
C LYS A 62 -13.14 -16.82 7.65
N LEU A 63 -11.85 -16.50 7.61
CA LEU A 63 -11.33 -15.20 8.06
C LEU A 63 -11.27 -14.16 6.95
N GLY A 64 -11.65 -14.50 5.71
CA GLY A 64 -11.69 -13.58 4.59
C GLY A 64 -10.31 -13.08 4.17
N TYR A 65 -9.31 -13.97 4.11
CA TYR A 65 -7.96 -13.57 3.80
C TYR A 65 -7.72 -13.27 2.32
N ILE A 66 -6.64 -12.52 2.04
CA ILE A 66 -6.15 -12.34 0.68
C ILE A 66 -5.73 -13.67 0.05
N LYS A 67 -5.91 -13.76 -1.28
CA LYS A 67 -5.60 -14.92 -2.12
C LYS A 67 -5.13 -14.42 -3.48
N GLY A 68 -4.49 -15.29 -4.26
CA GLY A 68 -4.11 -15.02 -5.64
C GLY A 68 -2.93 -14.07 -5.78
N MET A 69 -2.00 -14.01 -4.80
CA MET A 69 -0.90 -13.04 -4.79
C MET A 69 -0.13 -12.99 -6.11
N HIS A 70 0.30 -14.15 -6.62
CA HIS A 70 1.05 -14.24 -7.87
C HIS A 70 0.24 -13.75 -9.08
N GLU A 71 -1.05 -14.08 -9.13
CA GLU A 71 -1.93 -13.70 -10.23
C GLU A 71 -2.17 -12.18 -10.25
N VAL A 72 -2.51 -11.61 -9.08
CA VAL A 72 -2.79 -10.17 -8.95
C VAL A 72 -1.53 -9.33 -9.18
N VAL A 73 -0.37 -9.76 -8.67
CA VAL A 73 0.91 -9.09 -8.97
C VAL A 73 1.15 -9.04 -10.48
N ARG A 74 0.97 -10.17 -11.17
CA ARG A 74 1.17 -10.26 -12.62
C ARG A 74 0.15 -9.41 -13.40
N SER A 75 -1.13 -9.43 -13.01
CA SER A 75 -2.17 -8.68 -13.72
C SER A 75 -1.99 -7.16 -13.60
N LEU A 76 -1.34 -6.71 -12.53
CA LEU A 76 -0.95 -5.31 -12.32
C LEU A 76 0.40 -4.94 -12.96
N GLY A 77 1.02 -5.85 -13.73
CA GLY A 77 2.30 -5.61 -14.39
C GLY A 77 3.53 -5.71 -13.49
N GLY A 78 3.36 -6.14 -12.24
CA GLY A 78 4.47 -6.48 -11.34
C GLY A 78 4.98 -7.90 -11.57
N ARG A 79 6.07 -8.24 -10.90
CA ARG A 79 6.68 -9.59 -10.96
C ARG A 79 7.09 -10.06 -9.57
N VAL A 80 6.57 -11.20 -9.14
CA VAL A 80 7.12 -11.90 -7.96
C VAL A 80 8.49 -12.45 -8.35
N VAL A 81 9.54 -11.89 -7.76
CA VAL A 81 10.94 -12.23 -8.05
C VAL A 81 11.39 -13.42 -7.20
N GLU A 82 10.91 -13.49 -5.97
CA GLU A 82 11.17 -14.60 -5.05
C GLU A 82 9.95 -14.88 -4.19
N PHE A 83 9.68 -16.16 -3.96
CA PHE A 83 8.71 -16.66 -3.00
C PHE A 83 9.40 -17.64 -2.06
N LYS A 84 9.40 -17.33 -0.76
CA LYS A 84 10.07 -18.15 0.25
C LYS A 84 9.18 -18.38 1.45
N ARG A 85 8.96 -19.63 1.84
CA ARG A 85 8.31 -19.93 3.12
C ARG A 85 9.25 -19.59 4.27
N MET A 86 8.73 -18.95 5.31
CA MET A 86 9.51 -18.65 6.50
C MET A 86 9.68 -19.93 7.33
N PRO A 87 10.90 -20.21 7.83
CA PRO A 87 11.18 -21.44 8.57
C PRO A 87 10.52 -21.44 9.95
N THR A 88 10.34 -20.26 10.55
CA THR A 88 9.72 -20.10 11.86
C THR A 88 8.21 -19.97 11.68
N ILE A 89 7.47 -20.94 12.23
CA ILE A 89 6.01 -21.00 12.14
C ILE A 89 5.45 -20.77 13.54
N ALA A 90 4.92 -19.57 13.80
CA ALA A 90 4.23 -19.27 15.05
C ALA A 90 2.87 -19.96 15.15
N ASN A 91 2.19 -20.15 14.01
CA ASN A 91 0.92 -20.85 13.89
C ASN A 91 0.97 -21.76 12.66
N SER A 92 0.81 -23.07 12.86
CA SER A 92 0.83 -24.07 11.78
C SER A 92 -0.28 -23.90 10.76
N LEU A 93 -1.39 -23.25 11.14
CA LEU A 93 -2.50 -22.91 10.25
C LEU A 93 -2.34 -21.53 9.60
N ASN A 94 -1.21 -20.84 9.83
CA ASN A 94 -0.89 -19.56 9.24
C ASN A 94 0.62 -19.39 8.95
N PRO A 95 1.25 -20.32 8.21
CA PRO A 95 2.67 -20.21 7.92
C PRO A 95 2.93 -18.99 7.03
N THR A 96 3.82 -18.12 7.49
CA THR A 96 4.23 -16.92 6.77
C THR A 96 5.07 -17.27 5.55
N ALA A 97 4.78 -16.64 4.41
CA ALA A 97 5.66 -16.62 3.26
C ALA A 97 6.15 -15.20 3.00
N CYS A 98 7.37 -15.07 2.51
CA CYS A 98 7.94 -13.83 1.99
C CYS A 98 7.76 -13.80 0.48
N PHE A 99 7.12 -12.74 -0.02
CA PHE A 99 7.03 -12.40 -1.42
C PHE A 99 7.94 -11.20 -1.68
N ILE A 100 8.95 -11.37 -2.51
CA ILE A 100 9.75 -10.27 -3.04
C ILE A 100 9.18 -9.93 -4.40
N ILE A 101 8.76 -8.68 -4.60
CA ILE A 101 8.05 -8.24 -5.80
C ILE A 101 8.76 -7.04 -6.42
N ASP A 102 8.99 -7.11 -7.72
CA ASP A 102 9.30 -5.97 -8.57
C ASP A 102 7.99 -5.27 -8.95
N PRO A 103 7.79 -4.01 -8.56
CA PRO A 103 6.64 -3.23 -9.02
C PRO A 103 6.80 -2.91 -10.51
N PRO A 104 5.70 -2.62 -11.22
CA PRO A 104 5.77 -2.18 -12.62
C PRO A 104 6.60 -0.90 -12.76
N ILE A 105 7.31 -0.82 -13.88
CA ILE A 105 7.98 0.41 -14.32
C ILE A 105 6.89 1.37 -14.82
N ILE A 106 6.92 2.60 -14.31
CA ILE A 106 6.04 3.68 -14.77
C ILE A 106 6.95 4.69 -15.47
N ASN A 107 6.69 4.97 -16.76
CA ASN A 107 7.44 5.97 -17.51
C ASN A 107 7.00 7.38 -17.04
N GLU A 108 7.93 8.09 -16.39
CA GLU A 108 7.86 9.50 -15.92
C GLU A 108 6.95 9.76 -14.68
N THR A 109 7.15 10.78 -13.83
CA THR A 109 7.83 12.10 -13.89
C THR A 109 8.44 12.48 -12.51
N LYS A 110 9.44 13.39 -12.52
CA LYS A 110 10.07 14.13 -11.39
C LYS A 110 10.07 13.43 -10.01
N HIS A 111 11.22 12.86 -9.66
CA HIS A 111 11.48 12.43 -8.29
C HIS A 111 11.37 13.60 -7.32
N VAL A 112 10.41 13.55 -6.42
CA VAL A 112 10.39 14.41 -5.24
C VAL A 112 11.38 13.79 -4.25
N LEU A 113 12.55 14.42 -4.11
CA LEU A 113 13.67 13.92 -3.31
C LEU A 113 13.47 14.07 -1.80
N ASN A 114 12.39 14.73 -1.35
CA ASN A 114 12.17 15.02 0.06
C ASN A 114 11.09 14.13 0.66
N ALA A 115 11.47 13.35 1.68
CA ALA A 115 10.59 12.42 2.41
C ALA A 115 9.52 13.12 3.26
N ASP A 116 9.69 14.42 3.55
CA ASP A 116 8.76 15.22 4.36
C ASP A 116 7.58 15.79 3.56
N ILE A 117 7.43 15.37 2.30
CA ILE A 117 6.42 15.90 1.39
C ILE A 117 5.25 14.90 1.28
N PHE A 118 4.08 15.33 1.74
CA PHE A 118 2.84 14.62 1.50
C PHE A 118 2.23 15.02 0.16
N MET A 119 1.59 14.04 -0.48
CA MET A 119 0.80 14.24 -1.68
C MET A 119 -0.68 14.03 -1.35
N LEU A 120 -1.55 14.61 -2.15
CA LEU A 120 -2.97 14.29 -2.11
C LEU A 120 -3.11 12.77 -2.30
N PRO A 121 -3.79 12.04 -1.40
CA PRO A 121 -3.79 10.58 -1.43
C PRO A 121 -4.17 10.00 -2.79
N GLY A 122 -3.28 9.19 -3.37
CA GLY A 122 -3.49 8.54 -4.67
C GLY A 122 -3.24 9.42 -5.89
N THR A 123 -2.61 10.58 -5.73
CA THR A 123 -2.23 11.46 -6.84
C THR A 123 -0.79 11.96 -6.68
N SER A 124 -0.31 12.69 -7.69
CA SER A 124 0.95 13.43 -7.64
C SER A 124 0.75 14.92 -7.34
N LEU A 125 -0.39 15.32 -6.75
CA LEU A 125 -0.63 16.71 -6.35
C LEU A 125 0.01 16.97 -4.98
N LEU A 126 0.77 18.05 -4.88
CA LEU A 126 1.47 18.43 -3.66
C LEU A 126 0.50 18.87 -2.55
N LEU A 127 0.76 18.47 -1.30
CA LEU A 127 0.14 19.07 -0.13
C LEU A 127 1.12 20.03 0.55
N GLU A 128 0.76 21.31 0.58
CA GLU A 128 1.50 22.35 1.28
C GLU A 128 0.92 22.56 2.69
N LYS A 129 1.78 22.76 3.68
CA LYS A 129 1.33 23.05 5.04
C LYS A 129 0.89 24.51 5.15
N HIS A 130 -0.36 24.74 5.55
CA HIS A 130 -0.93 26.07 5.77
C HIS A 130 -1.75 26.09 7.07
N GLU A 131 -1.35 26.89 8.05
CA GLU A 131 -2.09 27.19 9.29
C GLU A 131 -2.93 26.03 9.89
N GLY A 132 -2.27 24.93 10.27
CA GLY A 132 -2.96 23.78 10.87
C GLY A 132 -3.63 22.84 9.87
N PHE A 133 -3.37 23.01 8.57
CA PHE A 133 -3.83 22.15 7.49
C PHE A 133 -2.68 21.75 6.55
N PHE A 134 -2.94 20.70 5.79
CA PHE A 134 -2.23 20.36 4.55
C PHE A 134 -3.18 20.62 3.38
N VAL A 135 -2.76 21.40 2.39
CA VAL A 135 -3.64 21.92 1.33
C VAL A 135 -3.08 21.59 -0.05
N SER A 136 -3.93 21.02 -0.90
CA SER A 136 -3.69 20.91 -2.34
C SER A 136 -4.29 22.14 -3.02
N LYS A 137 -3.45 23.09 -3.45
CA LYS A 137 -3.90 24.30 -4.15
C LYS A 137 -4.62 23.97 -5.46
N GLU A 138 -4.19 22.92 -6.14
CA GLU A 138 -4.77 22.51 -7.43
C GLU A 138 -6.18 21.93 -7.28
N SER A 139 -6.45 21.18 -6.19
CA SER A 139 -7.77 20.56 -5.98
C SER A 139 -8.66 21.31 -4.99
N GLY A 140 -8.12 22.31 -4.29
CA GLY A 140 -8.79 23.00 -3.18
C GLY A 140 -9.08 22.10 -1.97
N LEU A 141 -8.41 20.95 -1.84
CA LEU A 141 -8.65 20.03 -0.72
C LEU A 141 -7.68 20.34 0.42
N ALA A 142 -8.22 20.51 1.63
CA ALA A 142 -7.50 20.74 2.86
C ALA A 142 -7.68 19.57 3.84
N PHE A 143 -6.62 19.19 4.52
CA PHE A 143 -6.59 18.10 5.50
C PHE A 143 -6.16 18.65 6.86
N PRO A 144 -6.92 18.43 7.94
CA PRO A 144 -6.61 19.02 9.23
C PRO A 144 -5.38 18.38 9.87
N VAL A 145 -4.65 19.17 10.65
CA VAL A 145 -3.58 18.73 11.55
C VAL A 145 -4.09 18.84 12.98
N LEU A 146 -4.37 17.70 13.62
CA LEU A 146 -4.90 17.64 14.97
C LEU A 146 -3.78 17.29 15.95
N LYS A 147 -3.44 18.19 16.87
CA LYS A 147 -2.34 17.98 17.85
C LYS A 147 -1.03 17.56 17.17
N SER A 148 -0.68 18.25 16.08
CA SER A 148 0.51 17.95 15.25
C SER A 148 0.45 16.63 14.47
N ILE A 149 -0.71 15.96 14.41
CA ILE A 149 -0.91 14.74 13.63
C ILE A 149 -1.72 15.08 12.36
N PRO A 150 -1.15 14.90 11.16
CA PRO A 150 -1.89 15.14 9.91
C PRO A 150 -2.94 14.05 9.67
N VAL A 151 -4.17 14.45 9.37
CA VAL A 151 -5.30 13.54 9.07
C VAL A 151 -5.50 13.47 7.56
N LEU A 152 -4.66 12.68 6.87
CA LEU A 152 -4.60 12.61 5.40
C LEU A 152 -5.57 11.57 4.78
N LYS A 153 -6.73 11.36 5.42
CA LYS A 153 -7.78 10.51 4.86
C LYS A 153 -8.65 11.34 3.94
N THR A 154 -8.84 10.90 2.69
CA THR A 154 -9.68 11.60 1.71
C THR A 154 -11.09 11.88 2.22
N ASP A 155 -11.67 10.97 3.00
CA ASP A 155 -13.03 11.10 3.57
C ASP A 155 -13.12 12.21 4.64
N ASN A 156 -11.98 12.71 5.13
CA ASN A 156 -11.89 13.81 6.11
C ASN A 156 -11.39 15.12 5.47
N ALA A 157 -11.28 15.17 4.15
CA ALA A 157 -10.86 16.37 3.45
C ALA A 157 -11.96 17.45 3.51
N VAL A 158 -11.54 18.70 3.68
CA VAL A 158 -12.40 19.89 3.63
C VAL A 158 -12.15 20.57 2.29
N LEU A 159 -13.23 20.95 1.59
CA LEU A 159 -13.10 21.79 0.40
C LEU A 159 -12.87 23.25 0.85
N ALA A 160 -11.72 23.80 0.45
CA ALA A 160 -11.30 25.16 0.75
C ALA A 160 -11.15 25.95 -0.56
N THR A 161 -12.17 26.75 -0.88
CA THR A 161 -12.29 27.45 -2.17
C THR A 161 -11.68 28.86 -2.19
N ALA A 162 -11.11 29.33 -1.08
CA ALA A 162 -10.60 30.71 -0.92
C ALA A 162 -9.38 30.80 0.02
N LEU A 163 -8.40 29.91 -0.17
CA LEU A 163 -7.10 29.93 0.54
C LEU A 163 -5.99 30.50 -0.34
#